data_AF-A0A3D3E4C5-F1
#
_entry.id   AF-A0A3D3E4C5-F1
#
_cell.length_a   1.000
_cell.length_b   1.000
_cell.length_c   1.000
_cell.angle_alpha   90.00
_cell.angle_beta   90.00
_cell.angle_gamma   90.00
#
_symmetry.space_group_name_H-M   'P 1'
#
loop_
_entity.id
_entity.type
_entity.pdbx_description
1 polymer ?
#
loop_
_entity_poly.entity_id
_entity_poly.type
_entity_poly.pdbx_seq_one_letter_code
_entity_poly.pdbx_strand_id
1 'polypeptide(L)'
;MEINDLLEADADVAAYPYPFRVISLKEGVAQLGSPRSAQFSAIQALRIMYPDLKKAGAVSDEMMAAQDELARVQSHVGKLVKSQEDVNSVRWVLDQQWLTENGAQFF
;
A
#
# COMPACT_ATOMS: atom_id res chain seq x y z
N MET A 1 -2.87 17.81 1.83
CA MET A 1 -4.00 17.36 2.70
C MET A 1 -3.32 16.84 3.92
N GLU A 2 -3.67 17.34 5.10
CA GLU A 2 -2.90 17.14 6.33
C GLU A 2 -2.52 15.67 6.60
N ILE A 3 -3.44 14.72 6.34
CA ILE A 3 -3.17 13.28 6.53
C ILE A 3 -2.08 12.75 5.59
N ASN A 4 -2.03 13.20 4.33
CA ASN A 4 -0.97 12.78 3.41
C ASN A 4 0.38 13.39 3.78
N ASP A 5 0.39 14.62 4.29
CA ASP A 5 1.62 15.26 4.77
C ASP A 5 2.17 14.49 5.99
N LEU A 6 1.29 13.97 6.86
CA LEU A 6 1.63 13.07 7.96
C LEU A 6 2.20 11.73 7.48
N LEU A 7 1.60 11.11 6.45
CA LEU A 7 2.10 9.85 5.88
C LEU A 7 3.47 10.03 5.21
N GLU A 8 3.71 11.16 4.55
CA GLU A 8 4.99 11.48 3.91
C GLU A 8 6.09 11.82 4.95
N ALA A 9 5.71 12.30 6.13
CA ALA A 9 6.63 12.57 7.23
C ALA A 9 6.98 11.33 8.08
N ASP A 10 6.18 10.27 8.01
CA ASP A 10 6.46 9.02 8.74
C ASP A 10 7.59 8.24 8.07
N ALA A 11 8.67 7.98 8.81
CA ALA A 11 9.89 7.39 8.25
C ALA A 11 9.70 5.98 7.70
N ASP A 12 8.86 5.15 8.33
CA ASP A 12 8.61 3.78 7.89
C ASP A 12 7.75 3.76 6.62
N VAL A 13 6.75 4.66 6.55
CA VAL A 13 5.89 4.80 5.37
C VAL A 13 6.67 5.38 4.19
N ALA A 14 7.43 6.45 4.41
CA ALA A 14 8.18 7.15 3.38
C ALA A 14 9.34 6.32 2.80
N ALA A 15 9.89 5.39 3.59
CA ALA A 15 10.94 4.47 3.11
C ALA A 15 10.38 3.32 2.24
N TYR A 16 9.07 3.08 2.24
CA TYR A 16 8.47 1.99 1.50
C TYR A 16 8.29 2.33 0.01
N PRO A 17 8.51 1.40 -0.95
CA PRO A 17 8.48 1.73 -2.38
C PRO A 17 7.11 2.16 -2.92
N TYR A 18 6.02 1.69 -2.30
CA TYR A 18 4.67 2.12 -2.67
C TYR A 18 4.29 3.38 -1.86
N PRO A 19 3.95 4.51 -2.52
CA PRO A 19 3.63 5.75 -1.84
C PRO A 19 2.20 5.70 -1.29
N PHE A 20 2.04 5.23 -0.05
CA PHE A 20 0.74 5.18 0.60
C PHE A 20 0.12 6.56 0.75
N ARG A 21 -1.10 6.73 0.23
CA ARG A 21 -1.83 7.99 0.25
C ARG A 21 -3.32 7.76 0.51
N VAL A 22 -3.92 8.70 1.23
CA VAL A 22 -5.37 8.87 1.26
C VAL A 22 -5.80 9.52 -0.06
N ILE A 23 -6.69 8.82 -0.77
CA ILE A 23 -7.28 9.21 -2.06
C ILE A 23 -8.45 10.16 -1.82
N SER A 24 -9.27 9.87 -0.81
CA SER A 24 -10.39 10.73 -0.41
C SER A 24 -10.77 10.50 1.05
N LEU A 25 -11.33 11.53 1.68
CA LEU A 25 -11.99 11.45 2.97
C LEU A 25 -13.42 11.97 2.80
N LYS A 26 -14.42 11.12 3.00
CA LYS A 26 -15.83 11.48 2.86
C LYS A 26 -16.62 10.87 4.01
N GLU A 27 -17.38 11.69 4.73
CA GLU A 27 -18.24 11.26 5.84
C GLU A 27 -17.49 10.42 6.89
N GLY A 28 -16.23 10.79 7.16
CA GLY A 28 -15.34 10.07 8.07
C GLY A 28 -14.79 8.73 7.55
N VAL A 29 -14.99 8.41 6.27
CA VAL A 29 -14.39 7.23 5.63
C VAL A 29 -13.18 7.66 4.81
N ALA A 30 -11.98 7.30 5.27
CA ALA A 30 -10.75 7.50 4.52
C ALA A 30 -10.53 6.36 3.52
N GLN A 31 -10.47 6.69 2.22
CA GLN A 31 -10.06 5.75 1.19
C GLN A 31 -8.54 5.80 1.02
N LEU A 32 -7.87 4.70 1.31
CA LEU A 32 -6.42 4.55 1.16
C LEU A 32 -6.08 3.77 -0.10
N GLY A 33 -5.08 4.25 -0.84
CA GLY A 33 -4.46 3.50 -1.92
C GLY A 33 -3.78 2.23 -1.41
N SER A 34 -3.91 1.15 -2.16
CA SER A 34 -3.27 -0.14 -1.89
C SER A 34 -2.66 -0.68 -3.19
N PRO A 35 -1.43 -1.24 -3.14
CA PRO A 35 -0.83 -1.87 -4.31
C PRO A 35 -1.38 -3.28 -4.54
N ARG A 36 -2.22 -3.79 -3.63
CA ARG A 36 -2.85 -5.12 -3.72
C ARG A 36 -4.35 -5.05 -3.48
N SER A 37 -5.05 -6.06 -3.97
CA SER A 37 -6.45 -6.36 -3.68
C SER A 37 -6.71 -7.86 -3.85
N ALA A 38 -7.96 -8.29 -3.72
CA ALA A 38 -8.32 -9.66 -4.09
C ALA A 38 -8.08 -9.96 -5.59
N GLN A 39 -8.16 -8.93 -6.45
CA GLN A 39 -7.98 -9.07 -7.90
C GLN A 39 -6.52 -8.89 -8.34
N PHE A 40 -5.68 -8.28 -7.49
CA PHE A 40 -4.27 -8.04 -7.77
C PHE A 40 -3.43 -8.43 -6.55
N SER A 41 -2.77 -9.59 -6.62
CA SER A 41 -2.15 -10.20 -5.44
C SER A 41 -0.98 -9.38 -4.88
N ALA A 42 -0.68 -9.57 -3.59
CA ALA A 42 0.51 -9.02 -2.96
C ALA A 42 1.79 -9.42 -3.71
N ILE A 43 1.89 -10.66 -4.16
CA ILE A 43 3.05 -11.18 -4.92
C ILE A 43 3.26 -10.41 -6.23
N GLN A 44 2.19 -10.14 -6.99
CA GLN A 44 2.29 -9.35 -8.22
C GLN A 44 2.77 -7.93 -7.93
N ALA A 45 2.22 -7.30 -6.89
CA ALA A 45 2.62 -5.97 -6.45
C ALA A 45 4.09 -5.91 -6.00
N LEU A 46 4.54 -6.90 -5.23
CA LEU A 46 5.91 -7.00 -4.74
C LEU A 46 6.92 -7.20 -5.86
N ARG A 47 6.56 -7.91 -6.93
CA ARG A 47 7.42 -8.05 -8.12
C ARG A 47 7.54 -6.77 -8.95
N ILE A 48 6.59 -5.85 -8.80
CA ILE A 48 6.66 -4.51 -9.38
C ILE A 48 7.61 -3.65 -8.54
N MET A 49 7.42 -3.64 -7.22
CA MET A 49 8.25 -2.86 -6.29
C MET A 49 9.71 -3.33 -6.21
N TYR A 50 9.93 -4.64 -6.28
CA TYR A 50 11.24 -5.28 -6.08
C TYR A 50 11.58 -6.18 -7.26
N PRO A 51 12.36 -5.70 -8.26
CA PRO A 51 12.69 -6.47 -9.45
C PRO A 51 13.36 -7.82 -9.18
N ASP A 52 14.12 -7.94 -8.09
CA ASP A 52 14.80 -9.19 -7.70
C ASP A 52 13.81 -10.31 -7.35
N LEU A 53 12.60 -9.95 -6.86
CA LEU A 53 11.54 -10.91 -6.54
C LEU A 53 10.84 -11.49 -7.78
N LYS A 54 11.15 -11.01 -9.00
CA LYS A 54 10.57 -11.55 -10.24
C LYS A 54 10.93 -13.02 -10.46
N LYS A 55 12.11 -13.44 -10.01
CA LYS A 55 12.60 -14.83 -10.11
C LYS A 55 12.33 -15.65 -8.84
N ALA A 56 11.97 -14.97 -7.74
CA ALA A 56 11.67 -15.61 -6.47
C ALA A 56 10.40 -16.46 -6.54
N GLY A 57 10.42 -17.60 -5.88
CA GLY A 57 9.25 -18.45 -5.67
C GLY A 57 8.22 -17.76 -4.79
N ALA A 58 6.93 -18.07 -4.98
CA ALA A 58 5.84 -17.46 -4.20
C ALA A 58 5.95 -17.70 -2.67
N VAL A 59 6.63 -18.78 -2.28
CA VAL A 59 6.84 -19.21 -0.88
C VAL A 59 8.33 -19.20 -0.51
N SER A 60 9.15 -18.49 -1.28
CA SER A 60 10.57 -18.28 -0.93
C SER A 60 10.69 -17.36 0.28
N ASP A 61 11.80 -17.48 1.01
CA ASP A 61 12.05 -16.67 2.21
C ASP A 61 12.02 -15.17 1.89
N GLU A 62 12.61 -14.76 0.76
CA GLU A 62 12.60 -13.37 0.31
C GLU A 62 11.20 -12.84 -0.04
N MET A 63 10.34 -13.68 -0.64
CA MET A 63 8.97 -13.31 -0.97
C MET A 63 8.09 -13.25 0.28
N MET A 64 8.27 -14.17 1.23
CA MET A 64 7.53 -14.16 2.50
C MET A 64 7.92 -12.94 3.32
N ALA A 65 9.21 -12.64 3.45
CA ALA A 65 9.69 -11.44 4.13
C ALA A 65 9.13 -10.15 3.52
N ALA A 66 9.08 -10.06 2.19
CA ALA A 66 8.50 -8.91 1.51
C ALA A 66 6.97 -8.79 1.71
N GLN A 67 6.26 -9.91 1.83
CA GLN A 67 4.83 -9.92 2.16
C GLN A 67 4.57 -9.49 3.61
N ASP A 68 5.39 -9.96 4.55
CA ASP A 68 5.30 -9.57 5.96
C ASP A 68 5.57 -8.08 6.12
N GLU A 69 6.57 -7.54 5.41
CA GLU A 69 6.87 -6.12 5.42
C GLU A 69 5.73 -5.28 4.83
N LEU A 70 5.16 -5.70 3.70
CA LEU A 70 3.97 -5.05 3.14
C LEU A 70 2.80 -5.04 4.15
N ALA A 71 2.55 -6.14 4.84
CA ALA A 71 1.49 -6.24 5.84
C ALA A 71 1.77 -5.32 7.04
N ARG A 72 3.02 -5.26 7.50
CA ARG A 72 3.47 -4.38 8.58
C ARG A 72 3.23 -2.91 8.23
N VAL A 73 3.72 -2.45 7.08
CA VAL A 73 3.59 -1.05 6.65
C VAL A 73 2.12 -0.69 6.40
N GLN A 74 1.34 -1.55 5.73
CA GLN A 74 -0.09 -1.31 5.55
C GLN A 74 -0.84 -1.21 6.89
N SER A 75 -0.50 -2.04 7.87
CA SER A 75 -1.09 -1.95 9.21
C SER A 75 -0.73 -0.62 9.88
N HIS A 76 0.52 -0.18 9.76
CA HIS A 76 1.00 1.10 10.30
C HIS A 76 0.27 2.29 9.69
N VAL A 77 0.23 2.38 8.36
CA VAL A 77 -0.53 3.42 7.62
C VAL A 77 -1.99 3.45 8.06
N GLY A 78 -2.63 2.28 8.15
CA GLY A 78 -4.02 2.18 8.59
C GLY A 78 -4.24 2.73 10.01
N LYS A 79 -3.28 2.53 10.93
CA LYS A 79 -3.34 3.07 12.29
C LYS A 79 -3.14 4.58 12.31
N LEU A 80 -2.15 5.09 11.60
CA LEU A 80 -1.86 6.54 11.49
C LEU A 80 -3.05 7.33 10.93
N VAL A 81 -3.71 6.79 9.92
CA VAL A 81 -4.86 7.43 9.29
C VAL A 81 -6.08 7.35 10.19
N LYS A 82 -6.29 6.21 10.86
CA LYS A 82 -7.41 6.02 11.79
C LYS A 82 -7.26 6.83 13.09
N SER A 83 -6.06 7.30 13.45
CA SER A 83 -5.86 8.14 14.62
C SER A 83 -6.23 9.61 14.40
N GLN A 84 -6.57 10.00 13.17
CA GLN A 84 -6.98 11.37 12.84
C GLN A 84 -8.44 11.60 13.27
N GLU A 85 -8.73 12.77 13.84
CA GLU A 85 -10.05 13.07 14.43
C GLU A 85 -11.20 12.95 13.43
N ASP A 86 -10.96 13.33 12.17
CA ASP A 86 -11.97 13.29 11.10
C ASP A 86 -12.15 11.89 10.48
N VAL A 87 -11.47 10.86 10.99
CA VAL A 87 -11.49 9.50 10.41
C VAL A 87 -12.19 8.50 11.35
N ASN A 88 -13.40 8.09 10.95
CA ASN A 88 -14.17 7.04 11.62
C ASN A 88 -13.74 5.64 11.15
N SER A 89 -13.38 5.50 9.87
CA SER A 89 -13.02 4.21 9.29
C SER A 89 -12.09 4.34 8.09
N VAL A 90 -11.41 3.23 7.78
CA VAL A 90 -10.46 3.12 6.67
C VAL A 90 -10.97 2.09 5.67
N ARG A 91 -10.92 2.43 4.38
CA ARG A 91 -11.22 1.53 3.27
C ARG A 91 -10.05 1.49 2.29
N TRP A 92 -9.49 0.32 2.08
CA TRP A 92 -8.44 0.10 1.08
C TRP A 92 -9.05 0.00 -0.32
N VAL A 93 -8.47 0.73 -1.26
CA VAL A 93 -8.85 0.74 -2.67
C VAL A 93 -7.61 0.43 -3.50
N LEU A 94 -7.76 -0.43 -4.51
CA LEU A 94 -6.66 -0.75 -5.41
C LEU A 94 -6.23 0.51 -6.18
N ASP A 95 -4.95 0.83 -6.10
CA ASP A 95 -4.36 1.93 -6.85
C ASP A 95 -3.96 1.47 -8.25
N GLN A 96 -4.97 1.33 -9.11
CA GLN A 96 -4.76 0.87 -10.49
C GLN A 96 -3.88 1.83 -11.29
N GLN A 97 -3.93 3.13 -10.99
CA GLN A 97 -3.12 4.12 -11.69
C GLN A 97 -1.65 3.88 -11.40
N TRP A 98 -1.23 3.86 -10.12
CA TRP A 98 0.16 3.61 -9.76
C TRP A 98 0.64 2.25 -10.29
N LEU A 99 -0.20 1.21 -10.20
CA LEU A 99 0.13 -0.11 -10.72
C LEU A 99 0.38 -0.09 -12.23
N THR A 100 -0.48 0.56 -13.00
CA THR A 100 -0.35 0.66 -14.47
C THR A 100 0.87 1.48 -14.86
N GLU A 101 1.11 2.60 -14.18
CA GLU A 101 2.30 3.44 -14.37
C GLU A 101 3.61 2.67 -14.08
N ASN A 102 3.55 1.66 -13.21
CA ASN A 102 4.67 0.79 -12.88
C ASN A 102 4.64 -0.57 -13.61
N GLY A 103 3.84 -0.68 -14.68
CA GLY A 103 3.89 -1.80 -15.62
C GLY A 103 2.95 -2.97 -15.34
N ALA A 104 1.99 -2.82 -14.42
CA ALA A 104 0.88 -3.77 -14.30
C ALA A 104 -0.05 -3.68 -15.51
N GLN A 105 -0.69 -4.80 -15.84
CA GLN A 105 -1.71 -4.87 -16.88
C GLN A 105 -2.98 -5.46 -16.28
N PHE A 106 -4.12 -4.83 -16.52
CA PHE A 106 -5.45 -5.27 -16.14
C PHE A 106 -6.18 -5.69 -17.43
N PHE A 107 -6.79 -6.86 -17.44
CA PHE A 107 -7.52 -7.44 -18.58
C PHE A 107 -8.97 -7.73 -18.20
#